data_AF-A0A101H5M9-F1
#
_entry.id   AF-A0A101H5M9-F1
#
_cell.length_a   1.000
_cell.length_b   1.000
_cell.length_c   1.000
_cell.angle_alpha   90.00
_cell.angle_beta   90.00
_cell.angle_gamma   90.00
#
_symmetry.space_group_name_H-M   'P 1'
#
loop_
_entity.id
_entity.type
_entity.pdbx_description
1 polymer ?
#
loop_
_entity_poly.entity_id
_entity_poly.type
_entity_poly.pdbx_seq_one_letter_code
_entity_poly.pdbx_strand_id
1 'polypeptide(L)' 'PVMIFDPPIEFKPLIPNLAFITNKKQWSGHIRGQAMRTIPEEDYRLIMSQG' A
#
# COMPACT_ATOMS: atom_id res chain seq x y z
N PRO A 1 -5.05 13.87 -10.95
CA PRO A 1 -6.32 13.96 -10.19
C PRO A 1 -6.11 13.31 -8.83
N VAL A 2 -6.71 13.84 -7.77
CA VAL A 2 -6.67 13.22 -6.43
C VAL A 2 -7.88 12.30 -6.31
N MET A 3 -7.66 11.04 -5.96
CA MET A 3 -8.73 10.05 -5.71
C MET A 3 -9.02 10.01 -4.21
N ILE A 4 -10.29 10.12 -3.85
CA ILE A 4 -10.77 9.97 -2.47
C ILE A 4 -11.55 8.66 -2.42
N PHE A 5 -11.09 7.73 -1.60
CA PHE A 5 -11.77 6.45 -1.40
C PHE A 5 -12.81 6.59 -0.30
N ASP A 6 -14.08 6.37 -0.65
CA ASP A 6 -15.19 6.32 0.30
C ASP A 6 -16.06 5.08 -0.01
N PRO A 7 -16.00 4.03 0.84
CA PRO A 7 -15.26 3.95 2.09
C PRO A 7 -13.73 3.92 1.90
N PRO A 8 -12.93 4.22 2.93
CA PRO A 8 -11.49 4.07 2.87
C PRO A 8 -11.08 2.63 2.53
N ILE A 9 -10.02 2.49 1.74
CA ILE A 9 -9.44 1.17 1.46
C ILE A 9 -8.74 0.65 2.72
N GLU A 10 -9.11 -0.55 3.13
CA GLU A 10 -8.38 -1.28 4.17
C GLU A 10 -6.98 -1.66 3.66
N PHE A 11 -5.95 -1.19 4.36
CA PHE A 11 -4.56 -1.43 3.92
C PHE A 11 -4.09 -2.87 4.18
N LYS A 12 -4.56 -3.51 5.27
CA LYS A 12 -4.11 -4.85 5.69
C LYS A 12 -4.36 -5.93 4.62
N PRO A 13 -5.53 -6.01 3.94
CA PRO A 13 -5.76 -6.94 2.85
C PRO A 13 -4.81 -6.81 1.65
N LEU A 14 -4.18 -5.64 1.45
CA LEU A 14 -3.28 -5.41 0.31
C LEU A 14 -1.87 -5.97 0.55
N ILE A 15 -1.47 -6.15 1.82
CA ILE A 15 -0.13 -6.59 2.22
C ILE A 15 0.41 -7.78 1.41
N PRO A 16 -0.35 -8.87 1.17
CA PRO A 16 0.14 -10.03 0.41
C PRO A 16 0.60 -9.66 -1.01
N ASN A 17 0.00 -8.64 -1.61
CA ASN A 17 0.17 -8.28 -3.02
C ASN A 17 1.12 -7.08 -3.22
N LEU A 18 1.42 -6.30 -2.18
CA LEU A 18 2.29 -5.12 -2.29
C LEU A 18 3.78 -5.50 -2.42
N ALA A 19 4.38 -5.29 -3.58
CA ALA A 19 5.77 -5.63 -3.88
C ALA A 19 6.78 -4.91 -2.96
N PHE A 20 6.51 -3.66 -2.57
CA PHE A 20 7.41 -2.93 -1.67
C PHE A 20 7.49 -3.52 -0.24
N ILE A 21 6.50 -4.34 0.14
CA ILE A 21 6.46 -5.09 1.39
C ILE A 21 7.05 -6.47 1.14
N THR A 22 8.35 -6.62 1.34
CA THR A 22 9.05 -7.89 1.09
C THR A 22 8.79 -8.95 2.17
N ASN A 23 8.62 -8.54 3.44
CA ASN A 23 8.26 -9.44 4.53
C ASN A 23 6.78 -9.27 4.91
N LYS A 24 5.93 -10.22 4.46
CA LYS A 24 4.48 -10.18 4.66
C LYS A 24 4.04 -10.45 6.10
N LYS A 25 4.87 -11.12 6.91
CA LYS A 25 4.57 -11.45 8.31
C LYS A 25 4.90 -10.30 9.26
N GLN A 26 6.00 -9.58 8.99
CA GLN A 26 6.48 -8.46 9.80
C GLN A 26 6.58 -7.17 8.95
N TRP A 27 5.46 -6.78 8.35
CA TRP A 27 5.39 -5.69 7.36
C TRP A 27 5.39 -4.28 7.96
N SER A 28 5.06 -4.12 9.25
CA SER A 28 4.95 -2.79 9.87
C SER A 28 6.27 -2.01 9.87
N GLY A 29 7.41 -2.72 9.90
CA GLY A 29 8.74 -2.12 9.80
C GLY A 29 9.02 -1.45 8.45
N HIS A 30 8.35 -1.87 7.37
CA HIS A 30 8.46 -1.25 6.05
C HIS A 30 7.71 0.09 5.93
N ILE A 31 7.01 0.52 6.98
CA ILE A 31 6.20 1.74 6.96
C ILE A 31 6.60 2.66 8.12
N ARG A 32 6.86 2.07 9.28
CA ARG A 32 7.20 2.81 10.49
C ARG A 32 8.47 3.64 10.31
N GLY A 33 8.43 4.88 10.80
CA GLY A 33 9.59 5.78 10.81
C GLY A 33 9.85 6.51 9.50
N GLN A 34 8.98 6.34 8.49
CA GLN A 34 9.06 7.01 7.21
C GLN A 34 7.77 7.81 6.97
N ALA A 35 7.90 9.11 6.71
CA ALA A 35 6.75 9.95 6.35
C ALA A 35 6.28 9.69 4.91
N MET A 36 7.22 9.30 4.03
CA MET A 36 6.98 9.02 2.62
C MET A 36 7.79 7.80 2.20
N ARG A 37 7.27 7.07 1.21
CA ARG A 37 7.94 5.92 0.64
C ARG A 37 7.66 5.84 -0.86
N THR A 38 8.70 5.63 -1.65
CA THR A 38 8.54 5.28 -3.05
C THR A 38 7.98 3.85 -3.14
N ILE A 39 6.92 3.68 -3.91
CA ILE A 39 6.35 2.38 -4.25
C ILE A 39 6.52 2.14 -5.76
N PRO A 40 6.67 0.88 -6.19
CA PRO A 40 6.67 0.57 -7.61
C PRO A 40 5.31 0.89 -8.23
N GLU A 41 5.32 1.17 -9.54
CA GLU A 41 4.13 1.50 -10.34
C GLU A 41 3.02 0.43 -10.20
N GLU A 42 3.38 -0.85 -10.06
CA GLU A 42 2.43 -1.94 -9.88
C GLU A 42 1.64 -1.85 -8.57
N ASP A 43 2.28 -1.43 -7.48
CA ASP A 43 1.64 -1.25 -6.17
C ASP A 43 0.69 -0.05 -6.20
N TYR A 44 1.09 1.02 -6.89
CA TYR A 44 0.22 2.16 -7.13
C TYR A 44 -1.05 1.75 -7.89
N ARG A 45 -0.90 1.00 -9.00
CA ARG A 45 -2.03 0.52 -9.80
C ARG A 45 -2.93 -0.42 -9.01
N LEU A 46 -2.36 -1.28 -8.17
CA LEU A 46 -3.11 -2.15 -7.29
C LEU A 46 -3.96 -1.35 -6.30
N ILE A 47 -3.41 -0.30 -5.67
CA ILE A 47 -4.17 0.56 -4.75
C ILE A 47 -5.29 1.32 -5.50
N MET A 48 -4.96 1.89 -6.66
CA MET A 48 -5.93 2.66 -7.45
C MET A 48 -7.05 1.82 -8.05
N SER A 49 -6.88 0.49 -8.18
CA SER A 49 -7.93 -0.41 -8.65
C SER A 49 -8.90 -0.88 -7.55
N GLN A 50 -8.69 -0.49 -6.29
CA GLN A 50 -9.58 -0.82 -5.18
C GLN A 50 -10.73 0.20 -4.99
N GLY A 51 -10.70 1.33 -5.70
CA GLY A 51 -11.71 2.39 -5.64
C GLY A 51 -12.80 2.29 -6.70
#